data_AF-A0A2V6RR34-F1
#
_entry.id   AF-A0A2V6RR34-F1
#
_cell.length_a   1.000
_cell.length_b   1.000
_cell.length_c   1.000
_cell.angle_alpha   90.00
_cell.angle_beta   90.00
_cell.angle_gamma   90.00
#
_symmetry.space_group_name_H-M   'P 1'
#
loop_
_entity.id
_entity.type
_entity.pdbx_description
1 polymer ?
#
loop_
_entity_poly.entity_id
_entity_poly.type
_entity_poly.pdbx_seq_one_letter_code
_entity_poly.pdbx_strand_id
1 'polypeptide(L)'
;MEHPDRRRYPGRARRLRAADHQRGEHRRPDHQSVPGSAQADRRRALGLERGAVPLQARDGRRGGHRPGVVRARGLGLRAPGERGRGRHRRLPGHLRLADRPEHAPRGSERGAARHGALEPRAHRRDPVVAVRASPGVGRGALPADRASGPGGRGARAGPLGRARARRPRVKITGVEAIPLAVPLRESTPPSPWAAATAKQILVRLTTDEGLTGWGECFAYGATLAVASVVEEALAPIVLGQDPTQVAELVDRMHRALMIWGRRGLAMMAVSGVELALWDLCGKTRGVPVYQLLGGRCASRPRVYASLLRYETPAHLRQAVSAALVLGYTAIKLHQIDVESVAAAREVAGDGIELMLDTNCPWTVEEAIRIGRALERFDLRWLEEPVWPPEDYPGLARVRAALRIPLASGENEATVVGIRAIIDAGAADIVQPSVTKVGGILEMKKIATLAAATGVTFVPHSYYYGPGLAATLHVVASTPGVPYLEFPPGELAASILAEPIRARGGAVTVPDRPGLGADPDPEVIARYPYRREAARPFYLT
;
A
#
# COMPACT_ATOMS: atom_id res chain seq x y z
N MET A 1 38.99 -38.64 66.83
CA MET A 1 38.65 -40.01 66.38
C MET A 1 38.41 -39.97 64.88
N GLU A 2 38.98 -40.95 64.18
CA GLU A 2 38.59 -41.56 62.90
C GLU A 2 38.23 -40.71 61.64
N HIS A 3 38.47 -41.39 60.51
CA HIS A 3 38.60 -40.94 59.12
C HIS A 3 38.71 -42.27 58.30
N PRO A 4 38.76 -42.30 56.96
CA PRO A 4 37.88 -41.77 55.91
C PRO A 4 37.46 -42.88 54.89
N ASP A 5 36.84 -42.50 53.77
CA ASP A 5 37.21 -42.97 52.40
C ASP A 5 36.78 -41.84 51.42
N ARG A 6 37.47 -41.41 50.34
CA ARG A 6 38.39 -42.00 49.33
C ARG A 6 37.67 -43.04 48.43
N ARG A 7 37.99 -43.23 47.13
CA ARG A 7 39.20 -43.01 46.29
C ARG A 7 38.78 -42.49 44.88
N ARG A 8 39.38 -41.46 44.27
CA ARG A 8 40.62 -41.38 43.42
C ARG A 8 40.61 -42.12 42.05
N TYR A 9 40.53 -41.36 40.95
CA TYR A 9 41.57 -41.08 39.90
C TYR A 9 42.82 -42.01 39.74
N PRO A 10 43.61 -41.98 38.62
CA PRO A 10 43.43 -41.41 37.24
C PRO A 10 44.05 -42.28 36.08
N GLY A 11 44.13 -41.75 34.84
CA GLY A 11 45.46 -41.55 34.21
C GLY A 11 45.86 -42.15 32.83
N ARG A 12 46.36 -41.24 31.96
CA ARG A 12 47.47 -41.36 30.96
C ARG A 12 47.37 -42.27 29.72
N ALA A 13 48.07 -41.83 28.67
CA ALA A 13 48.15 -42.43 27.34
C ALA A 13 49.53 -43.07 27.03
N ARG A 14 49.59 -43.92 25.99
CA ARG A 14 50.71 -43.98 25.01
C ARG A 14 50.33 -44.77 23.73
N ARG A 15 51.12 -44.56 22.67
CA ARG A 15 51.04 -45.27 21.36
C ARG A 15 51.82 -46.59 21.42
N LEU A 16 51.53 -47.55 20.51
CA LEU A 16 52.57 -48.28 19.73
C LEU A 16 51.99 -49.06 18.52
N ARG A 17 52.94 -49.47 17.66
CA ARG A 17 52.94 -50.19 16.36
C ARG A 17 52.44 -51.66 16.43
N ALA A 18 52.38 -52.48 15.37
CA ALA A 18 52.06 -52.37 13.91
C ALA A 18 52.25 -53.75 13.20
N ALA A 19 51.45 -54.05 12.16
CA ALA A 19 51.64 -55.09 11.10
C ALA A 19 50.60 -54.76 9.98
N ASP A 20 50.87 -54.76 8.66
CA ASP A 20 51.21 -55.85 7.71
C ASP A 20 50.15 -56.96 7.61
N HIS A 21 49.64 -57.39 6.44
CA HIS A 21 49.99 -57.26 4.99
C HIS A 21 48.65 -57.17 4.16
N GLN A 22 48.49 -57.05 2.81
CA GLN A 22 49.27 -56.95 1.55
C GLN A 22 48.35 -56.23 0.49
N ARG A 23 48.79 -55.36 -0.43
CA ARG A 23 49.31 -55.51 -1.84
C ARG A 23 48.31 -55.82 -2.98
N GLY A 24 48.59 -55.22 -4.16
CA GLY A 24 47.78 -55.14 -5.39
C GLY A 24 47.36 -53.67 -5.66
N GLU A 25 47.93 -52.86 -6.56
CA GLU A 25 48.28 -53.04 -8.00
C GLU A 25 47.06 -53.51 -8.81
N HIS A 26 46.57 -52.85 -9.88
CA HIS A 26 47.09 -51.77 -10.75
C HIS A 26 45.87 -51.08 -11.44
N ARG A 27 45.86 -50.02 -12.29
CA ARG A 27 46.82 -49.12 -12.98
C ARG A 27 46.05 -47.82 -13.40
N ARG A 28 46.67 -46.83 -14.08
CA ARG A 28 45.97 -45.84 -14.95
C ARG A 28 45.89 -46.34 -16.41
N PRO A 29 45.00 -45.77 -17.23
CA PRO A 29 45.47 -45.13 -18.46
C PRO A 29 44.90 -43.71 -18.68
N ASP A 30 45.57 -42.94 -19.55
CA ASP A 30 45.12 -41.65 -20.08
C ASP A 30 44.76 -41.78 -21.59
N HIS A 31 44.16 -40.72 -22.15
CA HIS A 31 44.04 -40.38 -23.59
C HIS A 31 42.87 -40.88 -24.50
N GLN A 32 42.49 -39.92 -25.38
CA GLN A 32 41.97 -40.00 -26.76
C GLN A 32 40.44 -40.00 -27.08
N SER A 33 40.00 -38.79 -27.48
CA SER A 33 39.26 -38.48 -28.73
C SER A 33 37.75 -38.71 -28.85
N VAL A 34 37.10 -37.73 -29.50
CA VAL A 34 35.67 -37.68 -29.89
C VAL A 34 35.43 -38.51 -31.18
N PRO A 35 34.22 -39.03 -31.40
CA PRO A 35 33.32 -38.36 -32.36
C PRO A 35 31.87 -38.24 -31.85
N GLY A 36 31.07 -37.40 -32.50
CA GLY A 36 29.69 -37.11 -32.08
C GLY A 36 28.61 -37.64 -33.03
N SER A 37 27.40 -37.82 -32.49
CA SER A 37 26.13 -37.95 -33.22
C SER A 37 25.04 -37.26 -32.38
N ALA A 38 24.41 -36.20 -32.86
CA ALA A 38 23.30 -36.18 -33.81
C ALA A 38 21.92 -36.45 -33.16
N GLN A 39 21.29 -35.40 -32.65
CA GLN A 39 19.84 -35.23 -32.72
C GLN A 39 19.54 -33.82 -33.25
N ALA A 40 18.89 -33.77 -34.42
CA ALA A 40 18.71 -32.55 -35.20
C ALA A 40 17.33 -31.92 -35.03
N ASP A 41 17.27 -30.65 -35.40
CA ASP A 41 16.12 -29.76 -35.50
C ASP A 41 14.71 -30.36 -35.60
N ARG A 42 13.84 -29.87 -34.70
CA ARG A 42 12.46 -29.51 -35.05
C ARG A 42 12.05 -28.18 -34.39
N ARG A 43 12.43 -27.05 -35.00
CA ARG A 43 11.76 -25.73 -34.87
C ARG A 43 12.25 -24.70 -35.90
N ARG A 44 11.73 -24.78 -37.14
CA ARG A 44 11.75 -23.66 -38.12
C ARG A 44 10.38 -23.43 -38.76
N ALA A 45 9.55 -22.72 -38.02
CA ALA A 45 8.57 -21.74 -38.48
C ALA A 45 8.48 -20.71 -37.33
N LEU A 46 8.45 -19.41 -37.53
CA LEU A 46 8.09 -18.63 -38.73
C LEU A 46 9.29 -17.84 -39.27
N GLY A 47 9.29 -17.53 -40.57
CA GLY A 47 10.33 -16.71 -41.20
C GLY A 47 9.98 -15.22 -41.22
N LEU A 48 10.87 -14.38 -40.73
CA LEU A 48 10.98 -12.95 -41.06
C LEU A 48 12.47 -12.58 -41.04
N GLU A 49 13.02 -12.16 -42.18
CA GLU A 49 14.43 -11.80 -42.30
C GLU A 49 14.71 -10.41 -41.69
N ARG A 50 15.86 -10.27 -41.02
CA ARG A 50 16.38 -8.97 -40.59
C ARG A 50 17.45 -8.49 -41.56
N GLY A 51 17.03 -7.79 -42.60
CA GLY A 51 17.95 -7.02 -43.44
C GLY A 51 18.64 -5.93 -42.60
N ALA A 52 19.96 -5.91 -42.61
CA ALA A 52 20.75 -4.87 -41.93
C ALA A 52 20.85 -3.61 -42.81
N VAL A 53 20.71 -2.43 -42.21
CA VAL A 53 20.92 -1.13 -42.86
C VAL A 53 21.88 -0.31 -42.00
N PRO A 54 22.99 0.23 -42.55
CA PRO A 54 24.03 0.86 -41.76
C PRO A 54 23.68 2.30 -41.34
N LEU A 55 24.19 2.70 -40.17
CA LEU A 55 24.24 4.11 -39.78
C LEU A 55 25.33 4.84 -40.59
N GLN A 56 24.96 5.89 -41.31
CA GLN A 56 25.89 6.91 -41.79
C GLN A 56 25.56 8.26 -41.14
N ALA A 57 26.58 8.89 -40.55
CA ALA A 57 26.47 10.26 -40.06
C ALA A 57 26.78 11.25 -41.19
N ARG A 58 26.02 12.36 -41.26
CA ARG A 58 26.43 13.59 -41.97
C ARG A 58 26.02 14.81 -41.15
N ASP A 59 26.95 15.77 -41.05
CA ASP A 59 26.76 17.11 -40.48
C ASP A 59 26.23 18.07 -41.57
N GLY A 60 25.48 19.12 -41.21
CA GLY A 60 24.70 19.89 -42.20
C GLY A 60 23.81 21.05 -41.72
N ARG A 61 24.36 22.00 -40.97
CA ARG A 61 23.95 23.43 -40.84
C ARG A 61 22.53 23.91 -41.27
N ARG A 62 21.87 24.59 -40.31
CA ARG A 62 21.02 25.82 -40.45
C ARG A 62 19.81 25.82 -41.42
N GLY A 63 18.61 25.85 -40.84
CA GLY A 63 17.40 26.42 -41.46
C GLY A 63 16.33 26.67 -40.38
N GLY A 64 15.69 27.84 -40.36
CA GLY A 64 14.76 28.23 -39.29
C GLY A 64 13.38 28.62 -39.79
N HIS A 65 12.32 28.02 -39.22
CA HIS A 65 10.94 28.42 -39.44
C HIS A 65 10.08 28.30 -38.16
N ARG A 66 9.01 29.10 -38.12
CA ARG A 66 8.04 29.14 -37.01
C ARG A 66 7.05 27.96 -37.12
N PRO A 67 6.59 27.37 -36.00
CA PRO A 67 5.45 26.46 -36.04
C PRO A 67 4.17 27.22 -36.40
N GLY A 68 3.40 26.68 -37.35
CA GLY A 68 2.10 27.22 -37.76
C GLY A 68 0.96 26.77 -36.84
N VAL A 69 -0.08 27.60 -36.70
CA VAL A 69 -1.26 27.27 -35.90
C VAL A 69 -2.20 26.34 -36.66
N VAL A 70 -2.37 25.11 -36.19
CA VAL A 70 -3.42 24.20 -36.68
C VAL A 70 -4.73 24.51 -35.94
N ARG A 71 -5.76 24.91 -36.68
CA ARG A 71 -7.12 25.12 -36.15
C ARG A 71 -7.94 23.83 -36.23
N ALA A 72 -8.36 23.30 -35.08
CA ALA A 72 -9.42 22.30 -35.03
C ALA A 72 -10.81 22.97 -35.05
N ARG A 73 -11.64 22.59 -36.02
CA ARG A 73 -13.11 22.57 -35.88
C ARG A 73 -13.48 21.12 -35.54
N GLY A 74 -14.43 20.80 -34.66
CA GLY A 74 -15.23 21.64 -33.77
C GLY A 74 -16.48 20.87 -33.35
N LEU A 75 -16.77 20.79 -32.05
CA LEU A 75 -17.95 20.13 -31.50
C LEU A 75 -18.66 21.07 -30.51
N GLY A 76 -19.98 21.18 -30.63
CA GLY A 76 -20.78 22.11 -29.83
C GLY A 76 -21.23 21.49 -28.51
N LEU A 77 -21.03 22.21 -27.41
CA LEU A 77 -21.59 21.89 -26.11
C LEU A 77 -22.74 22.85 -25.80
N ARG A 78 -23.93 22.30 -25.49
CA ARG A 78 -25.01 23.06 -24.82
C ARG A 78 -24.80 22.96 -23.31
N ALA A 79 -24.89 24.08 -22.61
CA ALA A 79 -25.04 24.14 -21.15
C ALA A 79 -26.47 24.60 -20.79
N PRO A 80 -27.04 24.16 -19.65
CA PRO A 80 -28.42 24.45 -19.28
C PRO A 80 -28.58 25.84 -18.62
N GLY A 81 -29.81 26.36 -18.61
CA GLY A 81 -30.18 27.57 -17.87
C GLY A 81 -31.02 27.25 -16.63
N GLU A 82 -30.60 27.73 -15.46
CA GLU A 82 -31.37 27.66 -14.21
C GLU A 82 -32.25 28.90 -13.99
N ARG A 83 -33.54 28.70 -13.65
CA ARG A 83 -34.36 29.50 -12.70
C ARG A 83 -35.49 28.61 -12.17
N GLY A 84 -35.99 28.72 -10.94
CA GLY A 84 -35.51 29.53 -9.82
C GLY A 84 -36.54 29.73 -8.69
N ARG A 85 -36.52 28.82 -7.69
CA ARG A 85 -37.15 28.93 -6.33
C ARG A 85 -38.69 28.98 -6.19
N GLY A 86 -39.20 28.09 -5.32
CA GLY A 86 -40.53 28.16 -4.69
C GLY A 86 -40.63 27.13 -3.55
N ARG A 87 -41.29 27.46 -2.43
CA ARG A 87 -41.48 26.55 -1.27
C ARG A 87 -42.96 26.14 -1.18
N HIS A 88 -43.28 24.90 -0.76
CA HIS A 88 -44.12 24.63 0.43
C HIS A 88 -44.32 23.11 0.73
N ARG A 89 -44.88 22.85 1.92
CA ARG A 89 -44.95 21.62 2.75
C ARG A 89 -45.62 20.35 2.17
N ARG A 90 -45.02 19.20 2.56
CA ARG A 90 -45.59 17.91 3.07
C ARG A 90 -46.45 16.96 2.18
N LEU A 91 -46.23 15.66 2.47
CA LEU A 91 -46.96 14.40 2.14
C LEU A 91 -48.46 14.44 2.51
N PRO A 92 -49.37 13.56 2.00
CA PRO A 92 -49.24 12.14 1.57
C PRO A 92 -49.57 11.93 0.07
N GLY A 93 -49.76 10.74 -0.54
CA GLY A 93 -49.70 9.33 -0.12
C GLY A 93 -50.92 8.52 -0.64
N HIS A 94 -50.66 7.41 -1.34
CA HIS A 94 -51.57 6.31 -1.74
C HIS A 94 -53.03 6.58 -2.18
N LEU A 95 -53.34 6.34 -3.47
CA LEU A 95 -54.52 5.54 -3.91
C LEU A 95 -54.44 5.10 -5.39
N ARG A 96 -55.42 4.32 -5.85
CA ARG A 96 -55.52 3.64 -7.17
C ARG A 96 -56.52 4.33 -8.12
N LEU A 97 -56.47 3.92 -9.40
CA LEU A 97 -57.56 3.92 -10.41
C LEU A 97 -58.14 5.27 -10.87
N ALA A 98 -58.01 5.56 -12.17
CA ALA A 98 -59.13 5.72 -13.11
C ALA A 98 -58.61 5.92 -14.55
N ASP A 99 -59.51 5.83 -15.53
CA ASP A 99 -59.22 5.90 -16.96
C ASP A 99 -59.23 7.33 -17.56
N ARG A 100 -58.58 7.42 -18.73
CA ARG A 100 -58.88 8.19 -19.97
C ARG A 100 -60.13 9.13 -20.03
N PRO A 101 -60.17 10.09 -20.99
CA PRO A 101 -59.09 10.85 -21.64
C PRO A 101 -59.46 12.34 -21.99
N GLU A 102 -58.60 12.99 -22.79
CA GLU A 102 -58.98 13.86 -23.94
C GLU A 102 -59.37 15.36 -23.81
N HIS A 103 -59.37 15.98 -25.01
CA HIS A 103 -59.92 17.29 -25.42
C HIS A 103 -59.32 18.61 -24.88
N ALA A 104 -58.34 19.11 -25.64
CA ALA A 104 -58.12 20.54 -25.91
C ALA A 104 -58.99 20.96 -27.15
N PRO A 105 -58.90 22.16 -27.79
CA PRO A 105 -58.03 23.33 -27.55
C PRO A 105 -58.77 24.71 -27.69
N ARG A 106 -58.03 25.78 -28.08
CA ARG A 106 -58.43 27.18 -28.38
C ARG A 106 -58.59 28.08 -27.13
N GLY A 107 -58.20 29.36 -27.13
CA GLY A 107 -57.53 30.21 -28.13
C GLY A 107 -56.72 31.35 -27.44
N SER A 108 -55.81 32.07 -28.09
CA SER A 108 -56.07 33.32 -28.86
C SER A 108 -56.63 34.46 -27.96
N GLU A 109 -56.02 35.65 -27.77
CA GLU A 109 -55.34 36.53 -28.75
C GLU A 109 -54.50 37.70 -28.16
N ARG A 110 -53.52 38.19 -28.95
CA ARG A 110 -53.10 39.61 -29.22
C ARG A 110 -52.62 40.57 -28.10
N GLY A 111 -51.93 41.64 -28.54
CA GLY A 111 -51.44 42.79 -27.73
C GLY A 111 -49.91 42.76 -27.49
N ALA A 112 -48.99 43.31 -28.31
CA ALA A 112 -49.04 44.29 -29.42
C ALA A 112 -48.89 45.80 -29.04
N ALA A 113 -47.69 46.18 -28.55
CA ALA A 113 -47.11 47.53 -28.61
C ALA A 113 -45.56 47.37 -28.72
N ARG A 114 -44.80 48.01 -29.64
CA ARG A 114 -44.52 49.46 -29.84
C ARG A 114 -43.81 50.09 -28.63
N HIS A 115 -42.75 50.90 -28.75
CA HIS A 115 -41.81 51.25 -29.82
C HIS A 115 -40.54 51.84 -29.14
N GLY A 116 -39.38 51.85 -29.79
CA GLY A 116 -38.21 52.57 -29.28
C GLY A 116 -36.88 52.10 -29.85
N ALA A 117 -36.39 52.77 -30.89
CA ALA A 117 -35.04 52.58 -31.40
C ALA A 117 -34.13 53.72 -30.93
N LEU A 118 -32.86 53.43 -30.64
CA LEU A 118 -31.71 54.03 -31.32
C LEU A 118 -30.38 53.45 -30.80
N GLU A 119 -29.42 53.41 -31.72
CA GLU A 119 -28.03 52.95 -31.57
C GLU A 119 -27.10 54.19 -31.45
N PRO A 120 -25.74 54.12 -31.31
CA PRO A 120 -24.87 52.96 -31.05
C PRO A 120 -23.61 53.22 -30.14
N ARG A 121 -22.74 52.20 -30.08
CA ARG A 121 -21.26 52.21 -29.89
C ARG A 121 -20.59 52.19 -28.49
N ALA A 122 -19.47 51.47 -28.52
CA ALA A 122 -18.20 51.65 -27.80
C ALA A 122 -17.99 51.02 -26.41
N HIS A 123 -17.13 49.99 -26.42
CA HIS A 123 -16.13 49.63 -25.40
C HIS A 123 -16.49 49.74 -23.90
N ARG A 124 -16.76 48.58 -23.30
CA ARG A 124 -16.31 48.30 -21.92
C ARG A 124 -15.32 47.14 -21.90
N ARG A 125 -14.16 47.39 -21.29
CA ARG A 125 -13.38 46.38 -20.57
C ARG A 125 -13.81 46.52 -19.11
N ASP A 126 -14.38 45.49 -18.50
CA ASP A 126 -14.64 45.51 -17.06
C ASP A 126 -13.37 45.15 -16.27
N PRO A 127 -13.21 45.62 -15.02
CA PRO A 127 -11.88 45.78 -14.41
C PRO A 127 -11.50 44.66 -13.44
N VAL A 128 -10.21 44.58 -13.12
CA VAL A 128 -9.68 43.78 -12.01
C VAL A 128 -10.19 44.34 -10.68
N VAL A 129 -10.77 43.49 -9.82
CA VAL A 129 -11.23 43.88 -8.49
C VAL A 129 -10.04 44.00 -7.53
N ALA A 130 -9.71 45.22 -7.13
CA ALA A 130 -8.77 45.51 -6.05
C ALA A 130 -9.52 45.77 -4.74
N VAL A 131 -9.17 45.03 -3.68
CA VAL A 131 -9.77 45.22 -2.35
C VAL A 131 -9.14 46.44 -1.66
N ARG A 132 -9.97 47.40 -1.22
CA ARG A 132 -9.54 48.55 -0.42
C ARG A 132 -9.79 48.33 1.08
N ALA A 133 -8.87 48.82 1.90
CA ALA A 133 -9.07 48.94 3.35
C ALA A 133 -10.08 50.04 3.70
N SER A 134 -10.66 49.97 4.90
CA SER A 134 -11.56 50.99 5.47
C SER A 134 -10.84 51.85 6.52
N PRO A 135 -11.20 53.14 6.69
CA PRO A 135 -10.50 54.07 7.59
C PRO A 135 -10.92 53.94 9.06
N GLY A 136 -10.08 54.47 9.96
CA GLY A 136 -10.32 54.45 11.42
C GLY A 136 -11.06 55.68 11.96
N VAL A 137 -11.42 55.61 13.24
CA VAL A 137 -12.04 56.69 14.04
C VAL A 137 -11.18 56.97 15.29
N GLY A 138 -11.17 58.23 15.75
CA GLY A 138 -10.18 58.77 16.68
C GLY A 138 -10.43 58.54 18.19
N ARG A 139 -9.56 59.15 18.99
CA ARG A 139 -9.52 59.04 20.46
C ARG A 139 -10.66 59.83 21.13
N GLY A 140 -11.24 59.24 22.19
CA GLY A 140 -12.08 59.91 23.18
C GLY A 140 -11.72 59.38 24.58
N ALA A 141 -11.84 60.22 25.62
CA ALA A 141 -11.42 59.85 26.98
C ALA A 141 -12.45 58.96 27.70
N LEU A 142 -11.97 58.06 28.56
CA LEU A 142 -12.81 57.37 29.54
C LEU A 142 -12.86 58.20 30.83
N PRO A 143 -14.05 58.43 31.43
CA PRO A 143 -14.15 59.07 32.74
C PRO A 143 -13.65 58.11 33.82
N ALA A 144 -12.95 58.67 34.82
CA ALA A 144 -12.70 57.97 36.07
C ALA A 144 -13.78 58.38 37.07
N ASP A 145 -14.43 57.42 37.72
CA ASP A 145 -14.99 57.65 39.04
C ASP A 145 -15.00 56.37 39.90
N ARG A 146 -15.15 56.55 41.22
CA ARG A 146 -14.88 55.52 42.23
C ARG A 146 -16.15 54.80 42.69
N ALA A 147 -16.06 53.47 42.78
CA ALA A 147 -16.90 52.66 43.67
C ALA A 147 -16.00 51.71 44.47
N SER A 148 -16.02 51.81 45.80
CA SER A 148 -15.20 50.99 46.70
C SER A 148 -16.01 49.82 47.28
N GLY A 149 -15.44 48.62 47.23
CA GLY A 149 -16.01 47.40 47.81
C GLY A 149 -14.90 46.55 48.45
N PRO A 150 -14.97 46.22 49.76
CA PRO A 150 -13.94 45.43 50.43
C PRO A 150 -14.19 43.93 50.29
N GLY A 151 -13.12 43.12 50.21
CA GLY A 151 -13.18 41.68 50.46
C GLY A 151 -12.93 40.73 49.27
N GLY A 152 -11.82 40.88 48.56
CA GLY A 152 -11.29 39.86 47.63
C GLY A 152 -9.91 39.38 48.07
N ARG A 153 -9.77 38.11 48.51
CA ARG A 153 -8.48 37.59 49.00
C ARG A 153 -7.49 37.42 47.84
N GLY A 154 -6.35 38.11 47.91
CA GLY A 154 -5.32 38.08 46.88
C GLY A 154 -4.61 36.73 46.78
N ALA A 155 -5.13 35.82 45.96
CA ALA A 155 -4.40 34.64 45.51
C ALA A 155 -3.23 35.08 44.62
N ARG A 156 -2.04 35.24 45.21
CA ARG A 156 -0.80 35.49 44.44
C ARG A 156 -0.57 34.30 43.51
N ALA A 157 -0.64 34.55 42.20
CA ALA A 157 -0.19 33.59 41.21
C ALA A 157 1.29 33.30 41.47
N GLY A 158 1.61 32.06 41.88
CA GLY A 158 2.99 31.63 42.03
C GLY A 158 3.72 31.68 40.68
N PRO A 159 5.04 31.92 40.65
CA PRO A 159 5.80 31.94 39.40
C PRO A 159 5.61 30.60 38.68
N LEU A 160 5.25 30.65 37.40
CA LEU A 160 5.08 29.47 36.56
C LEU A 160 6.32 28.58 36.68
N GLY A 161 6.08 27.31 37.02
CA GLY A 161 7.13 26.39 37.48
C GLY A 161 8.30 26.32 36.49
N ARG A 162 9.52 26.23 37.05
CA ARG A 162 10.80 26.15 36.31
C ARG A 162 10.62 25.36 35.01
N ALA A 163 10.99 25.97 33.88
CA ALA A 163 10.99 25.30 32.59
C ALA A 163 11.67 23.93 32.74
N ARG A 164 10.92 22.85 32.50
CA ARG A 164 11.50 21.49 32.45
C ARG A 164 12.69 21.57 31.49
N ALA A 165 13.87 21.16 31.97
CA ALA A 165 15.03 21.01 31.11
C ALA A 165 14.58 20.19 29.89
N ARG A 166 14.76 20.73 28.68
CA ARG A 166 14.49 19.99 27.46
C ARG A 166 15.29 18.69 27.57
N ARG A 167 14.61 17.54 27.55
CA ARG A 167 15.30 16.26 27.38
C ARG A 167 16.24 16.39 26.16
N PRO A 168 17.39 15.71 26.17
CA PRO A 168 18.15 15.52 24.95
C PRO A 168 17.18 15.13 23.81
N ARG A 169 17.33 15.75 22.64
CA ARG A 169 16.66 15.23 21.46
C ARG A 169 17.44 13.97 21.08
N VAL A 170 16.81 12.81 21.29
CA VAL A 170 17.25 11.52 20.75
C VAL A 170 17.70 11.72 19.30
N LYS A 171 18.83 11.14 18.89
CA LYS A 171 19.33 11.21 17.51
C LYS A 171 19.51 9.83 16.93
N ILE A 172 19.21 9.69 15.66
CA ILE A 172 19.54 8.48 14.89
C ILE A 172 21.06 8.42 14.71
N THR A 173 21.68 7.33 15.16
CA THR A 173 23.14 7.08 15.10
C THR A 173 23.51 6.01 14.08
N GLY A 174 22.57 5.15 13.69
CA GLY A 174 22.77 4.12 12.66
C GLY A 174 21.52 3.88 11.82
N VAL A 175 21.74 3.49 10.57
CA VAL A 175 20.73 3.11 9.58
C VAL A 175 21.26 1.89 8.84
N GLU A 176 20.45 0.86 8.69
CA GLU A 176 20.82 -0.41 8.08
C GLU A 176 19.61 -1.02 7.37
N ALA A 177 19.82 -1.53 6.16
CA ALA A 177 18.86 -2.37 5.45
C ALA A 177 19.28 -3.83 5.57
N ILE A 178 18.34 -4.68 5.98
CA ILE A 178 18.58 -6.11 6.24
C ILE A 178 17.73 -6.94 5.29
N PRO A 179 18.20 -7.19 4.06
CA PRO A 179 17.64 -8.21 3.17
C PRO A 179 17.61 -9.60 3.80
N LEU A 180 16.41 -10.18 3.92
CA LEU A 180 16.17 -11.53 4.42
C LEU A 180 15.60 -12.45 3.33
N ALA A 181 15.83 -13.75 3.51
CA ALA A 181 15.33 -14.83 2.68
C ALA A 181 14.70 -15.93 3.56
N VAL A 182 13.65 -15.59 4.32
CA VAL A 182 12.91 -16.56 5.16
C VAL A 182 11.89 -17.30 4.29
N PRO A 183 12.02 -18.63 4.07
CA PRO A 183 11.05 -19.38 3.25
C PRO A 183 9.66 -19.41 3.88
N LEU A 184 8.62 -19.53 3.05
CA LEU A 184 7.32 -20.02 3.52
C LEU A 184 7.45 -21.49 3.92
N ARG A 185 6.68 -21.94 4.93
CA ARG A 185 6.55 -23.38 5.22
C ARG A 185 5.87 -24.08 4.04
N GLU A 186 6.26 -25.32 3.80
CA GLU A 186 5.53 -26.19 2.88
C GLU A 186 4.08 -26.33 3.34
N SER A 187 3.17 -26.27 2.37
CA SER A 187 1.73 -26.33 2.58
C SER A 187 1.12 -27.38 1.67
N THR A 188 0.07 -28.03 2.15
CA THR A 188 -0.71 -29.01 1.40
C THR A 188 -2.11 -28.43 1.19
N PRO A 189 -2.54 -28.18 -0.06
CA PRO A 189 -1.79 -28.36 -1.31
C PRO A 189 -0.68 -27.32 -1.51
N PRO A 190 0.33 -27.63 -2.36
CA PRO A 190 1.38 -26.69 -2.69
C PRO A 190 0.87 -25.54 -3.58
N SER A 191 1.59 -24.42 -3.56
CA SER A 191 1.36 -23.27 -4.44
C SER A 191 2.64 -22.90 -5.22
N PRO A 192 2.56 -22.60 -6.52
CA PRO A 192 3.70 -22.08 -7.29
C PRO A 192 4.24 -20.74 -6.76
N TRP A 193 3.44 -19.97 -6.01
CA TRP A 193 3.83 -18.66 -5.49
C TRP A 193 4.56 -18.72 -4.13
N ALA A 194 4.56 -19.87 -3.45
CA ALA A 194 5.18 -20.03 -2.12
C ALA A 194 6.66 -19.61 -2.09
N ALA A 195 7.42 -19.92 -3.14
CA ALA A 195 8.84 -19.54 -3.26
C ALA A 195 9.06 -18.02 -3.43
N ALA A 196 8.07 -17.29 -3.93
CA ALA A 196 8.18 -15.85 -4.20
C ALA A 196 7.96 -14.99 -2.95
N THR A 197 7.15 -15.48 -1.99
CA THR A 197 6.87 -14.82 -0.70
C THR A 197 8.05 -14.82 0.29
N ALA A 198 9.15 -15.50 -0.06
CA ALA A 198 10.26 -15.79 0.83
C ALA A 198 11.25 -14.62 1.07
N LYS A 199 10.99 -13.42 0.53
CA LYS A 199 11.94 -12.28 0.53
C LYS A 199 11.37 -11.12 1.32
N GLN A 200 12.18 -10.55 2.21
CA GLN A 200 11.82 -9.40 3.03
C GLN A 200 13.01 -8.43 3.15
N ILE A 201 12.78 -7.18 3.54
CA ILE A 201 13.83 -6.21 3.87
C ILE A 201 13.42 -5.52 5.15
N LEU A 202 14.13 -5.78 6.25
CA LEU A 202 13.93 -4.99 7.47
C LEU A 202 14.76 -3.71 7.37
N VAL A 203 14.26 -2.62 7.94
CA VAL A 203 15.05 -1.39 8.18
C VAL A 203 15.27 -1.28 9.68
N ARG A 204 16.54 -1.09 10.08
CA ARG A 204 16.95 -0.87 11.46
C ARG A 204 17.47 0.56 11.61
N LEU A 205 16.86 1.32 12.52
CA LEU A 205 17.34 2.64 12.97
C LEU A 205 17.77 2.54 14.43
N THR A 206 19.01 2.90 14.76
CA THR A 206 19.51 2.93 16.14
C THR A 206 19.72 4.37 16.62
N THR A 207 19.68 4.61 17.93
CA THR A 207 19.82 5.96 18.51
C THR A 207 20.93 6.12 19.55
N ASP A 208 21.28 7.37 19.86
CA ASP A 208 22.22 7.75 20.92
C ASP A 208 21.72 7.39 22.34
N GLU A 209 20.41 7.37 22.57
CA GLU A 209 19.78 6.80 23.79
C GLU A 209 19.64 5.25 23.75
N GLY A 210 20.22 4.57 22.76
CA GLY A 210 20.24 3.10 22.68
C GLY A 210 18.91 2.44 22.26
N LEU A 211 17.94 3.21 21.78
CA LEU A 211 16.69 2.69 21.22
C LEU A 211 16.93 2.13 19.81
N THR A 212 16.17 1.10 19.44
CA THR A 212 16.13 0.57 18.07
C THR A 212 14.70 0.64 17.53
N GLY A 213 14.56 1.20 16.33
CA GLY A 213 13.33 1.22 15.54
C GLY A 213 13.39 0.27 14.36
N TRP A 214 12.27 -0.36 14.05
CA TRP A 214 12.14 -1.35 12.99
C TRP A 214 11.08 -0.98 11.97
N GLY A 215 11.39 -1.20 10.70
CA GLY A 215 10.47 -1.06 9.58
C GLY A 215 10.65 -2.17 8.55
N GLU A 216 9.84 -2.16 7.50
CA GLU A 216 9.87 -3.18 6.45
C GLU A 216 9.68 -2.54 5.07
N CYS A 217 10.64 -2.73 4.15
CA CYS A 217 10.48 -2.34 2.74
C CYS A 217 9.89 -3.51 1.95
N PHE A 218 9.08 -3.21 0.93
CA PHE A 218 8.63 -4.23 -0.02
C PHE A 218 9.81 -4.78 -0.85
N ALA A 219 9.83 -6.10 -1.07
CA ALA A 219 11.04 -6.84 -1.45
C ALA A 219 11.01 -7.52 -2.84
N TYR A 220 10.06 -7.14 -3.71
CA TYR A 220 9.85 -7.75 -5.04
C TYR A 220 11.05 -7.59 -5.98
N GLY A 221 11.66 -8.71 -6.39
CA GLY A 221 12.64 -8.84 -7.47
C GLY A 221 14.02 -8.20 -7.22
N ALA A 222 14.05 -6.90 -6.91
CA ALA A 222 15.23 -6.05 -6.82
C ALA A 222 15.65 -5.73 -5.37
N THR A 223 15.62 -6.75 -4.51
CA THR A 223 15.81 -6.63 -3.05
C THR A 223 17.03 -5.79 -2.64
N LEU A 224 18.18 -5.98 -3.31
CA LEU A 224 19.42 -5.22 -3.01
C LEU A 224 19.39 -3.77 -3.51
N ALA A 225 18.58 -3.43 -4.52
CA ALA A 225 18.45 -2.06 -4.99
C ALA A 225 17.60 -1.21 -4.02
N VAL A 226 16.56 -1.81 -3.42
CA VAL A 226 15.78 -1.16 -2.34
C VAL A 226 16.66 -0.92 -1.11
N ALA A 227 17.52 -1.88 -0.73
CA ALA A 227 18.49 -1.72 0.34
C ALA A 227 19.50 -0.58 0.07
N SER A 228 20.10 -0.56 -1.12
CA SER A 228 20.98 0.53 -1.59
C SER A 228 20.32 1.91 -1.50
N VAL A 229 19.01 2.05 -1.84
CA VAL A 229 18.32 3.34 -1.66
C VAL A 229 18.18 3.72 -0.17
N VAL A 230 17.89 2.77 0.73
CA VAL A 230 17.86 3.04 2.18
C VAL A 230 19.22 3.54 2.67
N GLU A 231 20.31 2.87 2.29
CA GLU A 231 21.64 3.07 2.87
C GLU A 231 22.41 4.24 2.21
N GLU A 232 22.32 4.41 0.90
CA GLU A 232 23.06 5.44 0.15
C GLU A 232 22.28 6.75 0.03
N ALA A 233 20.95 6.69 -0.19
CA ALA A 233 20.15 7.87 -0.49
C ALA A 233 19.32 8.39 0.70
N LEU A 234 18.86 7.51 1.61
CA LEU A 234 18.01 7.92 2.74
C LEU A 234 18.79 8.06 4.06
N ALA A 235 19.78 7.20 4.34
CA ALA A 235 20.57 7.28 5.57
C ALA A 235 21.23 8.67 5.79
N PRO A 236 21.85 9.33 4.78
CA PRO A 236 22.43 10.66 4.96
C PRO A 236 21.40 11.76 5.29
N ILE A 237 20.11 11.51 5.05
CA ILE A 237 19.02 12.45 5.35
C ILE A 237 18.58 12.32 6.82
N VAL A 238 18.58 11.10 7.37
CA VAL A 238 18.05 10.80 8.73
C VAL A 238 19.12 10.65 9.81
N LEU A 239 20.40 10.40 9.45
CA LEU A 239 21.50 10.35 10.42
C LEU A 239 21.67 11.67 11.17
N GLY A 240 21.91 11.58 12.49
CA GLY A 240 22.02 12.71 13.41
C GLY A 240 20.72 13.48 13.67
N GLN A 241 19.61 13.10 13.02
CA GLN A 241 18.32 13.79 13.15
C GLN A 241 17.49 13.23 14.33
N ASP A 242 16.55 14.04 14.80
CA ASP A 242 15.56 13.62 15.79
C ASP A 242 14.50 12.70 15.14
N PRO A 243 14.38 11.43 15.56
CA PRO A 243 13.48 10.47 14.92
C PRO A 243 12.01 10.85 15.11
N THR A 244 11.69 11.77 16.02
CA THR A 244 10.32 12.22 16.25
C THR A 244 9.84 13.29 15.28
N GLN A 245 10.73 13.83 14.43
CA GLN A 245 10.41 14.78 13.36
C GLN A 245 9.89 14.08 12.07
N VAL A 246 9.11 12.99 12.19
CA VAL A 246 8.78 12.07 11.07
C VAL A 246 8.33 12.79 9.79
N ALA A 247 7.36 13.71 9.89
CA ALA A 247 6.83 14.42 8.72
C ALA A 247 7.86 15.33 8.02
N GLU A 248 8.82 15.89 8.75
CA GLU A 248 9.92 16.70 8.21
C GLU A 248 10.94 15.82 7.49
N LEU A 249 11.29 14.68 8.09
CA LEU A 249 12.20 13.70 7.49
C LEU A 249 11.59 13.09 6.21
N VAL A 250 10.30 12.76 6.23
CA VAL A 250 9.56 12.24 5.07
C VAL A 250 9.50 13.28 3.93
N ASP A 251 9.24 14.56 4.23
CA ASP A 251 9.29 15.63 3.22
C ASP A 251 10.70 15.80 2.62
N ARG A 252 11.75 15.75 3.46
CA ARG A 252 13.15 15.81 3.00
C ARG A 252 13.52 14.62 2.11
N MET A 253 13.15 13.39 2.50
CA MET A 253 13.32 12.19 1.67
C MET A 253 12.58 12.33 0.34
N HIS A 254 11.30 12.74 0.37
CA HIS A 254 10.48 12.97 -0.82
C HIS A 254 11.04 14.01 -1.81
N ARG A 255 11.80 15.01 -1.32
CA ARG A 255 12.49 16.03 -2.15
C ARG A 255 13.82 15.53 -2.69
N ALA A 256 14.64 14.85 -1.89
CA ALA A 256 15.89 14.25 -2.36
C ALA A 256 15.65 13.25 -3.51
N LEU A 257 14.55 12.49 -3.42
CA LEU A 257 14.11 11.54 -4.43
C LEU A 257 13.36 12.14 -5.64
N MET A 258 13.24 13.48 -5.76
CA MET A 258 12.29 14.09 -6.70
C MET A 258 12.49 13.71 -8.18
N ILE A 259 13.73 13.40 -8.61
CA ILE A 259 14.07 13.10 -10.00
C ILE A 259 13.72 11.65 -10.38
N TRP A 260 13.82 10.70 -9.45
CA TRP A 260 13.87 9.26 -9.77
C TRP A 260 13.09 8.33 -8.82
N GLY A 261 12.64 8.84 -7.66
CA GLY A 261 12.10 8.01 -6.58
C GLY A 261 10.70 8.39 -6.10
N ARG A 262 9.83 8.84 -7.01
CA ARG A 262 8.43 9.21 -6.70
C ARG A 262 7.43 8.03 -6.69
N ARG A 263 7.84 6.85 -7.15
CA ARG A 263 7.10 5.57 -7.18
C ARG A 263 8.10 4.40 -7.04
N GLY A 264 7.62 3.19 -6.78
CA GLY A 264 8.41 1.96 -6.94
C GLY A 264 9.50 1.78 -5.88
N LEU A 265 10.64 1.19 -6.27
CA LEU A 265 11.71 0.75 -5.37
C LEU A 265 12.15 1.80 -4.34
N ALA A 266 12.22 3.08 -4.74
CA ALA A 266 12.61 4.16 -3.84
C ALA A 266 11.51 4.54 -2.85
N MET A 267 10.23 4.42 -3.22
CA MET A 267 9.11 4.64 -2.30
C MET A 267 8.95 3.47 -1.32
N MET A 268 9.33 2.26 -1.73
CA MET A 268 9.44 1.09 -0.85
C MET A 268 10.52 1.32 0.22
N ALA A 269 11.66 1.90 -0.16
CA ALA A 269 12.71 2.33 0.77
C ALA A 269 12.26 3.45 1.73
N VAL A 270 11.57 4.49 1.23
CA VAL A 270 10.98 5.55 2.08
C VAL A 270 10.01 4.94 3.10
N SER A 271 9.17 4.01 2.66
CA SER A 271 8.20 3.32 3.52
C SER A 271 8.90 2.60 4.68
N GLY A 272 9.94 1.80 4.41
CA GLY A 272 10.69 1.10 5.45
C GLY A 272 11.38 2.02 6.46
N VAL A 273 11.94 3.14 6.01
CA VAL A 273 12.53 4.15 6.92
C VAL A 273 11.45 4.85 7.76
N GLU A 274 10.33 5.23 7.14
CA GLU A 274 9.21 5.90 7.82
C GLU A 274 8.57 5.01 8.91
N LEU A 275 8.43 3.71 8.63
CA LEU A 275 7.98 2.69 9.57
C LEU A 275 8.87 2.63 10.82
N ALA A 276 10.19 2.61 10.64
CA ALA A 276 11.16 2.60 11.75
C ALA A 276 11.18 3.92 12.54
N LEU A 277 10.89 5.06 11.90
CA LEU A 277 10.71 6.35 12.58
C LEU A 277 9.47 6.35 13.49
N TRP A 278 8.35 5.74 13.07
CA TRP A 278 7.18 5.57 13.93
C TRP A 278 7.41 4.61 15.09
N ASP A 279 8.16 3.53 14.86
CA ASP A 279 8.54 2.60 15.93
C ASP A 279 9.37 3.32 17.01
N LEU A 280 10.39 4.10 16.61
CA LEU A 280 11.12 4.99 17.52
C LEU A 280 10.18 6.02 18.19
N CYS A 281 9.21 6.59 17.48
CA CYS A 281 8.26 7.55 18.06
C CYS A 281 7.43 6.96 19.19
N GLY A 282 6.98 5.71 19.04
CA GLY A 282 6.25 5.00 20.08
C GLY A 282 7.16 4.57 21.24
N LYS A 283 8.31 3.97 20.94
CA LYS A 283 9.31 3.54 21.94
C LYS A 283 9.81 4.70 22.80
N THR A 284 10.20 5.82 22.20
CA THR A 284 10.62 7.06 22.90
C THR A 284 9.53 7.61 23.84
N ARG A 285 8.26 7.32 23.56
CA ARG A 285 7.10 7.78 24.33
C ARG A 285 6.49 6.72 25.26
N GLY A 286 6.98 5.47 25.20
CA GLY A 286 6.42 4.35 25.97
C GLY A 286 5.01 3.93 25.53
N VAL A 287 4.59 4.19 24.29
CA VAL A 287 3.22 3.89 23.79
C VAL A 287 3.21 3.19 22.43
N PRO A 288 2.23 2.33 22.15
CA PRO A 288 2.03 1.73 20.82
C PRO A 288 1.63 2.80 19.78
N VAL A 289 2.03 2.60 18.53
CA VAL A 289 1.86 3.59 17.45
C VAL A 289 0.39 3.99 17.24
N TYR A 290 -0.59 3.09 17.37
CA TYR A 290 -2.02 3.45 17.24
C TYR A 290 -2.44 4.59 18.20
N GLN A 291 -1.83 4.76 19.37
CA GLN A 291 -2.14 5.87 20.28
C GLN A 291 -1.66 7.22 19.73
N LEU A 292 -0.52 7.24 19.03
CA LEU A 292 -0.01 8.43 18.35
C LEU A 292 -0.84 8.80 17.11
N LEU A 293 -1.53 7.81 16.52
CA LEU A 293 -2.38 7.96 15.33
C LEU A 293 -3.85 8.33 15.67
N GLY A 294 -4.14 8.73 16.91
CA GLY A 294 -5.47 9.17 17.37
C GLY A 294 -6.21 8.20 18.29
N GLY A 295 -5.62 7.05 18.64
CA GLY A 295 -6.22 6.05 19.53
C GLY A 295 -6.72 4.80 18.81
N ARG A 296 -7.50 3.97 19.51
CA ARG A 296 -7.93 2.65 19.07
C ARG A 296 -9.42 2.66 18.72
N CYS A 297 -9.74 2.71 17.42
CA CYS A 297 -11.08 2.57 16.87
C CYS A 297 -11.56 1.12 16.83
N ALA A 298 -10.65 0.16 16.66
CA ALA A 298 -10.93 -1.28 16.68
C ALA A 298 -9.88 -2.02 17.52
N SER A 299 -10.34 -2.85 18.48
CA SER A 299 -9.47 -3.66 19.34
C SER A 299 -9.13 -5.04 18.75
N ARG A 300 -10.05 -5.59 17.95
CA ARG A 300 -9.88 -6.84 17.20
C ARG A 300 -10.36 -6.67 15.75
N PRO A 301 -9.56 -6.06 14.86
CA PRO A 301 -9.89 -5.98 13.44
C PRO A 301 -10.18 -7.36 12.84
N ARG A 302 -11.25 -7.43 12.03
CA ARG A 302 -11.57 -8.58 11.20
C ARG A 302 -10.51 -8.73 10.11
N VAL A 303 -10.17 -9.96 9.76
CA VAL A 303 -9.24 -10.28 8.66
C VAL A 303 -9.90 -11.09 7.57
N TYR A 304 -9.40 -10.94 6.35
CA TYR A 304 -9.60 -11.94 5.30
C TYR A 304 -8.34 -12.79 5.13
N ALA A 305 -8.52 -14.08 4.83
CA ALA A 305 -7.43 -14.96 4.45
C ALA A 305 -7.02 -14.65 3.02
N SER A 306 -5.82 -14.09 2.82
CA SER A 306 -5.25 -13.92 1.48
C SER A 306 -4.58 -15.23 1.07
N LEU A 307 -5.30 -16.09 0.35
CA LEU A 307 -4.79 -17.37 -0.13
C LEU A 307 -3.76 -17.16 -1.24
N LEU A 308 -2.78 -18.04 -1.39
CA LEU A 308 -1.93 -18.02 -2.59
C LEU A 308 -2.71 -18.43 -3.85
N ARG A 309 -2.12 -18.20 -5.04
CA ARG A 309 -2.59 -18.84 -6.28
C ARG A 309 -2.31 -20.35 -6.24
N TYR A 310 -3.26 -21.14 -6.71
CA TYR A 310 -3.15 -22.60 -6.77
C TYR A 310 -3.32 -23.11 -8.20
N GLU A 311 -2.61 -24.19 -8.54
CA GLU A 311 -2.53 -24.72 -9.92
C GLU A 311 -3.84 -25.35 -10.42
N THR A 312 -4.71 -25.84 -9.53
CA THR A 312 -5.96 -26.52 -9.90
C THR A 312 -7.14 -26.08 -9.02
N PRO A 313 -8.40 -26.17 -9.53
CA PRO A 313 -9.60 -25.99 -8.71
C PRO A 313 -9.69 -26.98 -7.54
N ALA A 314 -9.11 -28.18 -7.67
CA ALA A 314 -9.04 -29.16 -6.58
C ALA A 314 -8.13 -28.69 -5.43
N HIS A 315 -6.95 -28.14 -5.75
CA HIS A 315 -6.08 -27.53 -4.75
C HIS A 315 -6.74 -26.28 -4.11
N LEU A 316 -7.40 -25.45 -4.91
CA LEU A 316 -8.08 -24.27 -4.38
C LEU A 316 -9.19 -24.63 -3.39
N ARG A 317 -9.98 -25.68 -3.66
CA ARG A 317 -11.00 -26.20 -2.74
C ARG A 317 -10.41 -26.64 -1.39
N GLN A 318 -9.25 -27.30 -1.39
CA GLN A 318 -8.56 -27.68 -0.16
C GLN A 318 -8.07 -26.45 0.62
N ALA A 319 -7.52 -25.44 -0.07
CA ALA A 319 -7.04 -24.20 0.55
C ALA A 319 -8.18 -23.35 1.15
N VAL A 320 -9.31 -23.24 0.44
CA VAL A 320 -10.53 -22.59 0.96
C VAL A 320 -11.03 -23.34 2.19
N SER A 321 -11.15 -24.67 2.14
CA SER A 321 -11.55 -25.50 3.29
C SER A 321 -10.64 -25.29 4.51
N ALA A 322 -9.32 -25.24 4.32
CA ALA A 322 -8.37 -24.95 5.39
C ALA A 322 -8.58 -23.56 6.00
N ALA A 323 -8.88 -22.53 5.20
CA ALA A 323 -9.21 -21.19 5.72
C ALA A 323 -10.53 -21.18 6.54
N LEU A 324 -11.54 -21.96 6.13
CA LEU A 324 -12.78 -22.12 6.90
C LEU A 324 -12.51 -22.80 8.26
N VAL A 325 -11.67 -23.84 8.29
CA VAL A 325 -11.26 -24.53 9.53
C VAL A 325 -10.48 -23.61 10.48
N LEU A 326 -9.70 -22.66 9.94
CA LEU A 326 -9.05 -21.59 10.73
C LEU A 326 -10.02 -20.47 11.19
N GLY A 327 -11.29 -20.56 10.81
CA GLY A 327 -12.37 -19.66 11.23
C GLY A 327 -12.40 -18.32 10.47
N TYR A 328 -11.85 -18.25 9.25
CA TYR A 328 -12.00 -17.07 8.41
C TYR A 328 -13.41 -16.98 7.81
N THR A 329 -14.01 -15.79 7.88
CA THR A 329 -15.32 -15.47 7.28
C THR A 329 -15.21 -14.63 6.00
N ALA A 330 -13.97 -14.34 5.57
CA ALA A 330 -13.64 -13.64 4.35
C ALA A 330 -12.34 -14.22 3.76
N ILE A 331 -12.28 -14.42 2.44
CA ILE A 331 -11.17 -15.10 1.75
C ILE A 331 -10.89 -14.41 0.42
N LYS A 332 -9.65 -13.97 0.18
CA LYS A 332 -9.16 -13.49 -1.13
C LYS A 332 -8.48 -14.63 -1.88
N LEU A 333 -8.88 -14.81 -3.13
CA LEU A 333 -8.34 -15.76 -4.09
C LEU A 333 -7.43 -15.00 -5.07
N HIS A 334 -6.35 -15.62 -5.54
CA HIS A 334 -5.53 -15.10 -6.65
C HIS A 334 -5.69 -16.03 -7.85
N GLN A 335 -6.74 -15.84 -8.66
CA GLN A 335 -7.07 -16.73 -9.79
C GLN A 335 -7.61 -15.95 -10.98
N ILE A 336 -7.34 -16.45 -12.18
CA ILE A 336 -7.61 -15.72 -13.44
C ILE A 336 -8.68 -16.39 -14.32
N ASP A 337 -9.41 -17.36 -13.77
CA ASP A 337 -10.40 -18.16 -14.49
C ASP A 337 -11.70 -18.37 -13.68
N VAL A 338 -12.79 -18.68 -14.39
CA VAL A 338 -14.15 -18.76 -13.84
C VAL A 338 -14.43 -20.11 -13.17
N GLU A 339 -13.70 -21.17 -13.51
CA GLU A 339 -13.87 -22.53 -12.96
C GLU A 339 -13.29 -22.62 -11.54
N SER A 340 -12.08 -22.09 -11.34
CA SER A 340 -11.45 -21.94 -10.03
C SER A 340 -12.34 -21.16 -9.07
N VAL A 341 -12.91 -20.02 -9.50
CA VAL A 341 -13.81 -19.23 -8.64
C VAL A 341 -15.12 -19.97 -8.35
N ALA A 342 -15.66 -20.73 -9.31
CA ALA A 342 -16.81 -21.60 -9.08
C ALA A 342 -16.54 -22.65 -7.99
N ALA A 343 -15.40 -23.34 -8.09
CA ALA A 343 -14.97 -24.35 -7.13
C ALA A 343 -14.67 -23.76 -5.74
N ALA A 344 -14.17 -22.52 -5.67
CA ALA A 344 -14.01 -21.81 -4.40
C ALA A 344 -15.37 -21.47 -3.76
N ARG A 345 -16.34 -20.96 -4.54
CA ARG A 345 -17.71 -20.66 -4.05
C ARG A 345 -18.46 -21.93 -3.63
N GLU A 346 -18.28 -23.04 -4.35
CA GLU A 346 -18.83 -24.37 -4.01
C GLU A 346 -18.47 -24.80 -2.57
N VAL A 347 -17.19 -24.63 -2.17
CA VAL A 347 -16.72 -25.00 -0.83
C VAL A 347 -16.96 -23.92 0.22
N ALA A 348 -16.92 -22.64 -0.17
CA ALA A 348 -17.18 -21.53 0.73
C ALA A 348 -18.67 -21.41 1.12
N GLY A 349 -19.59 -21.83 0.23
CA GLY A 349 -21.02 -21.53 0.34
C GLY A 349 -21.31 -20.03 0.27
N ASP A 350 -22.58 -19.65 0.39
CA ASP A 350 -23.00 -18.24 0.21
C ASP A 350 -22.75 -17.36 1.44
N GLY A 351 -22.54 -17.97 2.62
CA GLY A 351 -22.31 -17.25 3.88
C GLY A 351 -20.91 -16.70 4.09
N ILE A 352 -19.99 -16.92 3.14
CA ILE A 352 -18.58 -16.52 3.21
C ILE A 352 -18.29 -15.42 2.20
N GLU A 353 -17.61 -14.37 2.62
CA GLU A 353 -17.22 -13.27 1.75
C GLU A 353 -16.02 -13.68 0.89
N LEU A 354 -16.20 -13.77 -0.42
CA LEU A 354 -15.10 -14.05 -1.36
C LEU A 354 -14.66 -12.78 -2.08
N MET A 355 -13.35 -12.64 -2.24
CA MET A 355 -12.68 -11.58 -2.99
C MET A 355 -11.81 -12.24 -4.07
N LEU A 356 -11.67 -11.60 -5.23
CA LEU A 356 -10.80 -12.09 -6.29
C LEU A 356 -9.78 -11.02 -6.67
N ASP A 357 -8.51 -11.29 -6.39
CA ASP A 357 -7.38 -10.61 -7.01
C ASP A 357 -6.89 -11.44 -8.19
N THR A 358 -6.32 -10.74 -9.15
CA THR A 358 -5.93 -11.24 -10.47
C THR A 358 -4.57 -10.70 -10.90
N ASN A 359 -4.05 -9.65 -10.23
CA ASN A 359 -2.74 -9.04 -10.42
C ASN A 359 -2.43 -8.62 -11.87
N CYS A 360 -3.35 -7.85 -12.47
CA CYS A 360 -3.28 -7.23 -13.80
C CYS A 360 -3.03 -8.20 -14.98
N PRO A 361 -3.89 -9.21 -15.24
CA PRO A 361 -3.61 -10.22 -16.27
C PRO A 361 -4.37 -9.99 -17.60
N TRP A 362 -5.38 -9.11 -17.62
CA TRP A 362 -6.34 -9.01 -18.74
C TRP A 362 -6.33 -7.64 -19.41
N THR A 363 -6.78 -7.58 -20.67
CA THR A 363 -7.23 -6.31 -21.26
C THR A 363 -8.59 -5.89 -20.69
N VAL A 364 -8.97 -4.61 -20.87
CA VAL A 364 -10.25 -4.06 -20.41
C VAL A 364 -11.46 -4.87 -20.91
N GLU A 365 -11.47 -5.31 -22.17
CA GLU A 365 -12.59 -6.08 -22.73
C GLU A 365 -12.66 -7.51 -22.16
N GLU A 366 -11.51 -8.11 -21.86
CA GLU A 366 -11.42 -9.41 -21.19
C GLU A 366 -11.86 -9.32 -19.73
N ALA A 367 -11.45 -8.28 -19.00
CA ALA A 367 -11.91 -8.00 -17.65
C ALA A 367 -13.44 -7.82 -17.59
N ILE A 368 -14.05 -7.13 -18.55
CA ILE A 368 -15.51 -7.02 -18.66
C ILE A 368 -16.15 -8.37 -19.00
N ARG A 369 -15.59 -9.12 -19.95
CA ARG A 369 -16.11 -10.44 -20.37
C ARG A 369 -16.08 -11.47 -19.24
N ILE A 370 -14.96 -11.54 -18.51
CA ILE A 370 -14.74 -12.48 -17.41
C ILE A 370 -15.50 -12.01 -16.17
N GLY A 371 -15.45 -10.72 -15.82
CA GLY A 371 -16.21 -10.13 -14.73
C GLY A 371 -17.70 -10.42 -14.80
N ARG A 372 -18.32 -10.31 -16.00
CA ARG A 372 -19.73 -10.69 -16.23
C ARG A 372 -20.02 -12.17 -15.97
N ALA A 373 -19.07 -13.06 -16.25
CA ALA A 373 -19.20 -14.46 -15.92
C ALA A 373 -19.06 -14.73 -14.40
N LEU A 374 -18.31 -13.86 -13.68
CA LEU A 374 -18.09 -13.93 -12.24
C LEU A 374 -19.23 -13.31 -11.39
N GLU A 375 -20.09 -12.43 -11.95
CA GLU A 375 -21.16 -11.75 -11.20
C GLU A 375 -22.06 -12.68 -10.39
N ARG A 376 -22.27 -13.91 -10.89
CA ARG A 376 -23.07 -14.96 -10.22
C ARG A 376 -22.49 -15.51 -8.92
N PHE A 377 -21.26 -15.16 -8.56
CA PHE A 377 -20.56 -15.68 -7.37
C PHE A 377 -20.56 -14.71 -6.18
N ASP A 378 -21.21 -13.55 -6.28
CA ASP A 378 -21.25 -12.50 -5.24
C ASP A 378 -19.86 -12.20 -4.65
N LEU A 379 -18.96 -11.74 -5.53
CA LEU A 379 -17.62 -11.31 -5.14
C LEU A 379 -17.69 -9.94 -4.48
N ARG A 380 -17.07 -9.81 -3.31
CA ARG A 380 -17.03 -8.56 -2.53
C ARG A 380 -16.14 -7.50 -3.17
N TRP A 381 -15.16 -7.93 -3.97
CA TRP A 381 -14.53 -7.11 -4.98
C TRP A 381 -13.81 -7.96 -6.03
N LEU A 382 -13.50 -7.31 -7.16
CA LEU A 382 -12.53 -7.72 -8.16
C LEU A 382 -11.33 -6.75 -8.10
N GLU A 383 -10.14 -7.29 -7.81
CA GLU A 383 -8.91 -6.54 -7.53
C GLU A 383 -7.92 -6.60 -8.69
N GLU A 384 -7.42 -5.41 -9.04
CA GLU A 384 -6.49 -5.08 -10.12
C GLU A 384 -6.65 -5.91 -11.42
N PRO A 385 -7.82 -5.91 -12.09
CA PRO A 385 -8.10 -6.79 -13.24
C PRO A 385 -7.51 -6.37 -14.59
N VAL A 386 -6.86 -5.21 -14.73
CA VAL A 386 -6.45 -4.66 -16.04
C VAL A 386 -4.94 -4.47 -16.12
N TRP A 387 -4.34 -4.93 -17.22
CA TRP A 387 -2.98 -4.56 -17.61
C TRP A 387 -2.98 -3.33 -18.54
N PRO A 388 -2.13 -2.30 -18.29
CA PRO A 388 -1.29 -2.11 -17.10
C PRO A 388 -2.10 -1.58 -15.90
N PRO A 389 -1.60 -1.72 -14.65
CA PRO A 389 -2.27 -1.19 -13.45
C PRO A 389 -2.55 0.32 -13.52
N GLU A 390 -1.74 1.09 -14.26
CA GLU A 390 -1.95 2.53 -14.46
C GLU A 390 -3.10 2.90 -15.42
N ASP A 391 -3.78 1.95 -16.08
CA ASP A 391 -4.95 2.24 -16.93
C ASP A 391 -6.21 2.46 -16.08
N TYR A 392 -6.20 3.52 -15.27
CA TYR A 392 -7.37 3.97 -14.51
C TYR A 392 -8.60 4.26 -15.40
N PRO A 393 -8.46 4.85 -16.61
CA PRO A 393 -9.59 4.97 -17.54
C PRO A 393 -10.16 3.61 -17.95
N GLY A 394 -9.30 2.60 -18.19
CA GLY A 394 -9.69 1.21 -18.42
C GLY A 394 -10.42 0.60 -17.23
N LEU A 395 -9.86 0.70 -16.02
CA LEU A 395 -10.49 0.24 -14.78
C LEU A 395 -11.85 0.90 -14.54
N ALA A 396 -11.98 2.20 -14.81
CA ALA A 396 -13.26 2.92 -14.74
C ALA A 396 -14.29 2.40 -15.77
N ARG A 397 -13.85 1.99 -16.97
CA ARG A 397 -14.71 1.30 -17.95
C ARG A 397 -15.14 -0.09 -17.47
N VAL A 398 -14.25 -0.85 -16.82
CA VAL A 398 -14.58 -2.16 -16.22
C VAL A 398 -15.63 -1.96 -15.12
N ARG A 399 -15.36 -1.05 -14.18
CA ARG A 399 -16.26 -0.71 -13.07
C ARG A 399 -17.64 -0.26 -13.53
N ALA A 400 -17.73 0.55 -14.59
CA ALA A 400 -19.01 1.00 -15.15
C ALA A 400 -19.78 -0.10 -15.91
N ALA A 401 -19.16 -1.25 -16.20
CA ALA A 401 -19.71 -2.33 -17.01
C ALA A 401 -20.01 -3.63 -16.24
N LEU A 402 -19.71 -3.65 -14.93
CA LEU A 402 -19.88 -4.76 -13.99
C LEU A 402 -20.70 -4.35 -12.76
N ARG A 403 -21.23 -5.34 -12.05
CA ARG A 403 -21.93 -5.19 -10.75
C ARG A 403 -21.05 -5.53 -9.54
N ILE A 404 -19.90 -6.16 -9.78
CA ILE A 404 -18.87 -6.45 -8.76
C ILE A 404 -18.11 -5.15 -8.44
N PRO A 405 -17.90 -4.79 -7.17
CA PRO A 405 -17.07 -3.63 -6.80
C PRO A 405 -15.62 -3.78 -7.29
N LEU A 406 -15.03 -2.70 -7.79
CA LEU A 406 -13.63 -2.70 -8.24
C LEU A 406 -12.70 -2.25 -7.11
N ALA A 407 -11.55 -2.92 -7.00
CA ALA A 407 -10.53 -2.60 -6.00
C ALA A 407 -9.13 -2.50 -6.64
N SER A 408 -8.32 -1.54 -6.19
CA SER A 408 -6.98 -1.28 -6.74
C SER A 408 -6.16 -0.35 -5.84
N GLY A 409 -4.85 -0.29 -6.07
CA GLY A 409 -3.94 0.70 -5.49
C GLY A 409 -2.79 0.09 -4.70
N GLU A 410 -2.63 -1.24 -4.71
CA GLU A 410 -1.50 -1.88 -4.05
C GLU A 410 -0.18 -1.58 -4.78
N ASN A 411 -0.24 -1.37 -6.10
CA ASN A 411 0.90 -0.96 -6.93
C ASN A 411 1.12 0.57 -6.99
N GLU A 412 0.29 1.36 -6.31
CA GLU A 412 0.40 2.82 -6.30
C GLU A 412 1.33 3.42 -5.24
N ALA A 413 1.73 4.67 -5.48
CA ALA A 413 2.62 5.42 -4.62
C ALA A 413 2.06 6.80 -4.25
N THR A 414 2.14 7.12 -2.95
CA THR A 414 1.64 8.34 -2.31
C THR A 414 0.13 8.58 -2.43
N VAL A 415 -0.37 9.53 -1.64
CA VAL A 415 -1.75 10.02 -1.74
C VAL A 415 -2.07 10.61 -3.12
N VAL A 416 -1.05 11.03 -3.88
CA VAL A 416 -1.23 11.54 -5.26
C VAL A 416 -1.60 10.41 -6.24
N GLY A 417 -0.98 9.23 -6.12
CA GLY A 417 -1.31 8.06 -6.94
C GLY A 417 -2.73 7.57 -6.68
N ILE A 418 -3.06 7.36 -5.40
CA ILE A 418 -4.41 6.94 -4.98
C ILE A 418 -5.47 8.01 -5.32
N ARG A 419 -5.13 9.31 -5.23
CA ARG A 419 -6.03 10.39 -5.66
C ARG A 419 -6.38 10.28 -7.16
N ALA A 420 -5.44 9.87 -8.01
CA ALA A 420 -5.71 9.70 -9.44
C ALA A 420 -6.64 8.51 -9.74
N ILE A 421 -6.54 7.39 -8.99
CA ILE A 421 -7.53 6.29 -9.05
C ILE A 421 -8.94 6.80 -8.69
N ILE A 422 -9.04 7.60 -7.62
CA ILE A 422 -10.32 8.15 -7.13
C ILE A 422 -10.91 9.17 -8.12
N ASP A 423 -10.11 10.12 -8.63
CA ASP A 423 -10.56 11.13 -9.60
C ASP A 423 -10.97 10.52 -10.96
N ALA A 424 -10.35 9.42 -11.36
CA ALA A 424 -10.76 8.64 -12.54
C ALA A 424 -12.04 7.83 -12.31
N GLY A 425 -12.49 7.67 -11.06
CA GLY A 425 -13.60 6.79 -10.69
C GLY A 425 -13.30 5.31 -10.92
N ALA A 426 -12.03 4.92 -10.85
CA ALA A 426 -11.53 3.61 -11.27
C ALA A 426 -11.76 2.46 -10.28
N ALA A 427 -11.99 2.77 -8.99
CA ALA A 427 -12.23 1.77 -7.94
C ALA A 427 -13.26 2.26 -6.90
N ASP A 428 -13.98 1.32 -6.30
CA ASP A 428 -14.85 1.50 -5.12
C ASP A 428 -14.06 1.34 -3.81
N ILE A 429 -12.94 0.61 -3.87
CA ILE A 429 -12.06 0.29 -2.76
C ILE A 429 -10.61 0.64 -3.15
N VAL A 430 -9.91 1.42 -2.33
CA VAL A 430 -8.48 1.69 -2.51
C VAL A 430 -7.64 0.88 -1.54
N GLN A 431 -6.58 0.26 -2.07
CA GLN A 431 -5.79 -0.76 -1.38
C GLN A 431 -4.29 -0.43 -1.26
N PRO A 432 -3.91 0.77 -0.80
CA PRO A 432 -2.50 1.12 -0.66
C PRO A 432 -1.77 0.15 0.28
N SER A 433 -0.52 -0.13 -0.04
CA SER A 433 0.39 -0.93 0.78
C SER A 433 1.26 -0.01 1.65
N VAL A 434 1.31 -0.27 2.97
CA VAL A 434 2.15 0.54 3.88
C VAL A 434 3.65 0.47 3.54
N THR A 435 4.12 -0.64 2.96
CA THR A 435 5.53 -0.86 2.61
C THR A 435 5.89 -0.47 1.17
N LYS A 436 4.91 -0.02 0.36
CA LYS A 436 5.10 0.49 -1.02
C LYS A 436 4.77 1.98 -1.16
N VAL A 437 3.76 2.48 -0.44
CA VAL A 437 3.10 3.77 -0.74
C VAL A 437 3.80 5.01 -0.19
N GLY A 438 4.63 4.87 0.85
CA GLY A 438 5.25 5.96 1.60
C GLY A 438 5.08 5.91 3.13
N GLY A 439 4.70 4.75 3.69
CA GLY A 439 4.60 4.56 5.15
C GLY A 439 3.27 4.99 5.80
N ILE A 440 3.24 4.92 7.13
CA ILE A 440 2.05 5.10 7.99
C ILE A 440 1.42 6.49 7.83
N LEU A 441 2.23 7.55 7.81
CA LEU A 441 1.77 8.93 7.63
C LEU A 441 1.04 9.10 6.28
N GLU A 442 1.53 8.44 5.24
CA GLU A 442 0.90 8.45 3.91
C GLU A 442 -0.40 7.64 3.90
N MET A 443 -0.41 6.47 4.55
CA MET A 443 -1.64 5.67 4.75
C MET A 443 -2.75 6.47 5.46
N LYS A 444 -2.43 7.27 6.48
CA LYS A 444 -3.43 8.11 7.18
C LYS A 444 -3.94 9.25 6.30
N LYS A 445 -3.13 9.83 5.41
CA LYS A 445 -3.61 10.79 4.39
C LYS A 445 -4.58 10.11 3.43
N ILE A 446 -4.24 8.91 2.95
CA ILE A 446 -5.08 8.16 2.00
C ILE A 446 -6.40 7.73 2.62
N ALA A 447 -6.40 7.21 3.86
CA ALA A 447 -7.63 6.88 4.58
C ALA A 447 -8.53 8.10 4.78
N THR A 448 -7.95 9.27 5.08
CA THR A 448 -8.68 10.54 5.20
C THR A 448 -9.27 10.98 3.86
N LEU A 449 -8.52 10.84 2.76
CA LEU A 449 -9.00 11.14 1.40
C LEU A 449 -10.18 10.21 1.02
N ALA A 450 -10.02 8.90 1.20
CA ALA A 450 -11.03 7.90 0.87
C ALA A 450 -12.35 8.15 1.62
N ALA A 451 -12.27 8.41 2.93
CA ALA A 451 -13.42 8.79 3.75
C ALA A 451 -14.07 10.12 3.30
N ALA A 452 -13.29 11.08 2.82
CA ALA A 452 -13.79 12.35 2.29
C ALA A 452 -14.41 12.24 0.87
N THR A 453 -14.14 11.16 0.13
CA THR A 453 -14.67 10.91 -1.22
C THR A 453 -15.67 9.77 -1.30
N GLY A 454 -16.02 9.13 -0.17
CA GLY A 454 -16.96 8.00 -0.13
C GLY A 454 -16.40 6.69 -0.70
N VAL A 455 -15.07 6.58 -0.80
CA VAL A 455 -14.36 5.39 -1.29
C VAL A 455 -13.90 4.55 -0.10
N THR A 456 -13.97 3.23 -0.21
CA THR A 456 -13.58 2.34 0.90
C THR A 456 -12.06 2.21 0.99
N PHE A 457 -11.49 2.22 2.18
CA PHE A 457 -10.06 2.00 2.42
C PHE A 457 -9.84 0.59 2.99
N VAL A 458 -9.12 -0.28 2.28
CA VAL A 458 -8.75 -1.65 2.73
C VAL A 458 -7.29 -1.92 2.39
N PRO A 459 -6.35 -1.80 3.33
CA PRO A 459 -4.92 -1.79 3.01
C PRO A 459 -4.39 -3.17 2.58
N HIS A 460 -3.59 -3.21 1.51
CA HIS A 460 -2.79 -4.40 1.15
C HIS A 460 -1.76 -4.67 2.26
N SER A 461 -1.70 -5.92 2.72
CA SER A 461 -0.89 -6.34 3.87
C SER A 461 -0.45 -7.81 3.86
N TYR A 462 -0.09 -8.37 2.70
CA TYR A 462 0.61 -9.66 2.61
C TYR A 462 2.05 -9.58 3.21
N TYR A 463 2.15 -9.45 4.53
CA TYR A 463 3.40 -9.25 5.31
C TYR A 463 3.45 -10.14 6.54
N TYR A 464 4.67 -10.36 7.05
CA TYR A 464 4.92 -11.17 8.26
C TYR A 464 5.76 -10.44 9.33
N GLY A 465 6.31 -9.26 8.99
CA GLY A 465 7.20 -8.47 9.84
C GLY A 465 6.60 -7.14 10.31
N PRO A 466 7.45 -6.11 10.55
CA PRO A 466 7.01 -4.77 10.94
C PRO A 466 5.94 -4.13 10.04
N GLY A 467 5.88 -4.50 8.75
CA GLY A 467 4.85 -4.05 7.81
C GLY A 467 3.45 -4.53 8.20
N LEU A 468 3.30 -5.78 8.65
CA LEU A 468 2.01 -6.30 9.16
C LEU A 468 1.60 -5.56 10.44
N ALA A 469 2.55 -5.37 11.36
CA ALA A 469 2.33 -4.63 12.60
C ALA A 469 1.86 -3.20 12.31
N ALA A 470 2.52 -2.51 11.37
CA ALA A 470 2.17 -1.16 10.96
C ALA A 470 0.80 -1.06 10.28
N THR A 471 0.46 -1.96 9.36
CA THR A 471 -0.90 -1.97 8.81
C THR A 471 -1.93 -2.18 9.92
N LEU A 472 -1.66 -3.08 10.87
CA LEU A 472 -2.55 -3.31 12.02
C LEU A 472 -2.70 -2.06 12.92
N HIS A 473 -1.65 -1.25 13.12
CA HIS A 473 -1.76 0.07 13.81
C HIS A 473 -2.55 1.10 12.98
N VAL A 474 -2.40 1.10 11.64
CA VAL A 474 -3.20 1.97 10.75
C VAL A 474 -4.68 1.58 10.80
N VAL A 475 -5.01 0.30 10.65
CA VAL A 475 -6.39 -0.23 10.71
C VAL A 475 -7.00 0.04 12.08
N ALA A 476 -6.28 -0.30 13.16
CA ALA A 476 -6.77 -0.12 14.53
C ALA A 476 -7.05 1.35 14.91
N SER A 477 -6.40 2.31 14.25
CA SER A 477 -6.56 3.76 14.49
C SER A 477 -7.45 4.47 13.46
N THR A 478 -8.11 3.75 12.56
CA THR A 478 -8.91 4.33 11.47
C THR A 478 -10.35 3.83 11.55
N PRO A 479 -11.35 4.72 11.74
CA PRO A 479 -12.76 4.33 11.74
C PRO A 479 -13.18 3.71 10.41
N GLY A 480 -14.09 2.74 10.45
CA GLY A 480 -14.77 2.21 9.26
C GLY A 480 -13.97 1.28 8.36
N VAL A 481 -12.71 0.95 8.68
CA VAL A 481 -11.92 -0.01 7.90
C VAL A 481 -12.48 -1.44 8.10
N PRO A 482 -13.01 -2.11 7.06
CA PRO A 482 -13.78 -3.35 7.24
C PRO A 482 -12.91 -4.60 7.40
N TYR A 483 -11.67 -4.60 6.88
CA TYR A 483 -10.74 -5.72 6.95
C TYR A 483 -9.29 -5.26 7.10
N LEU A 484 -8.47 -6.13 7.68
CA LEU A 484 -7.03 -6.23 7.45
C LEU A 484 -6.77 -7.43 6.53
N GLU A 485 -5.94 -7.28 5.50
CA GLU A 485 -5.40 -8.43 4.77
C GLU A 485 -4.48 -9.26 5.68
N PHE A 486 -4.64 -10.59 5.68
CA PHE A 486 -3.80 -11.48 6.48
C PHE A 486 -3.35 -12.71 5.69
N PRO A 487 -2.03 -12.99 5.58
CA PRO A 487 -1.54 -14.22 4.98
C PRO A 487 -1.78 -15.41 5.94
N PRO A 488 -2.49 -16.48 5.53
CA PRO A 488 -2.83 -17.60 6.41
C PRO A 488 -1.71 -18.66 6.51
N GLY A 489 -0.72 -18.62 5.61
CA GLY A 489 0.48 -19.45 5.71
C GLY A 489 1.44 -18.96 6.80
N GLU A 490 2.38 -19.80 7.22
CA GLU A 490 3.46 -19.43 8.15
C GLU A 490 4.82 -19.45 7.46
N LEU A 491 5.71 -18.52 7.81
CA LEU A 491 7.13 -18.58 7.45
C LEU A 491 7.86 -19.67 8.26
N ALA A 492 8.98 -20.18 7.74
CA ALA A 492 9.78 -21.24 8.36
C ALA A 492 10.15 -20.91 9.82
N ALA A 493 10.58 -19.66 10.05
CA ALA A 493 10.62 -19.00 11.35
C ALA A 493 9.86 -17.66 11.26
N SER A 494 9.35 -17.14 12.38
CA SER A 494 8.66 -15.85 12.34
C SER A 494 9.65 -14.69 12.34
N ILE A 495 9.34 -13.61 11.63
CA ILE A 495 10.20 -12.43 11.59
C ILE A 495 10.16 -11.66 12.92
N LEU A 496 9.00 -11.65 13.60
CA LEU A 496 8.80 -10.98 14.89
C LEU A 496 9.00 -11.98 16.03
N ALA A 497 9.71 -11.56 17.09
CA ALA A 497 9.90 -12.38 18.30
C ALA A 497 8.56 -12.68 19.02
N GLU A 498 7.57 -11.80 18.89
CA GLU A 498 6.17 -12.03 19.23
C GLU A 498 5.31 -12.05 17.95
N PRO A 499 4.98 -13.23 17.38
CA PRO A 499 4.26 -13.32 16.11
C PRO A 499 2.82 -12.83 16.20
N ILE A 500 2.44 -11.91 15.32
CA ILE A 500 1.03 -11.53 15.12
C ILE A 500 0.27 -12.72 14.53
N ARG A 501 -0.83 -13.13 15.16
CA ARG A 501 -1.63 -14.31 14.78
C ARG A 501 -3.11 -13.98 14.70
N ALA A 502 -3.74 -14.31 13.57
CA ALA A 502 -5.20 -14.36 13.46
C ALA A 502 -5.77 -15.53 14.29
N ARG A 503 -6.95 -15.34 14.90
CA ARG A 503 -7.71 -16.37 15.61
C ARG A 503 -9.21 -16.14 15.39
N GLY A 504 -9.87 -17.04 14.65
CA GLY A 504 -11.31 -16.94 14.35
C GLY A 504 -11.65 -15.70 13.53
N GLY A 505 -10.95 -15.48 12.42
CA GLY A 505 -11.24 -14.38 11.49
C GLY A 505 -10.95 -12.97 12.02
N ALA A 506 -10.23 -12.83 13.14
CA ALA A 506 -9.80 -11.53 13.68
C ALA A 506 -8.39 -11.60 14.29
N VAL A 507 -7.72 -10.43 14.37
CA VAL A 507 -6.37 -10.25 14.95
C VAL A 507 -6.43 -9.33 16.16
N THR A 508 -5.66 -9.60 17.21
CA THR A 508 -5.49 -8.68 18.36
C THR A 508 -4.41 -7.65 18.05
N VAL A 509 -4.71 -6.36 18.28
CA VAL A 509 -3.76 -5.25 18.06
C VAL A 509 -2.71 -5.21 19.18
N PRO A 510 -1.39 -5.27 18.87
CA PRO A 510 -0.32 -5.09 19.85
C PRO A 510 -0.43 -3.77 20.62
N ASP A 511 -0.10 -3.80 21.91
CA ASP A 511 -0.18 -2.66 22.84
C ASP A 511 1.15 -2.32 23.53
N ARG A 512 2.20 -3.13 23.32
CA ARG A 512 3.59 -2.79 23.66
C ARG A 512 4.07 -1.54 22.88
N PRO A 513 5.07 -0.77 23.37
CA PRO A 513 5.53 0.46 22.72
C PRO A 513 6.02 0.28 21.27
N GLY A 514 5.87 1.32 20.46
CA GLY A 514 6.27 1.29 19.05
C GLY A 514 5.29 0.50 18.18
N LEU A 515 5.81 -0.29 17.24
CA LEU A 515 5.01 -1.25 16.47
C LEU A 515 4.55 -2.45 17.31
N GLY A 516 5.09 -2.61 18.52
CA GLY A 516 4.61 -3.54 19.54
C GLY A 516 5.24 -4.94 19.53
N ALA A 517 6.07 -5.25 18.53
CA ALA A 517 6.96 -6.40 18.53
C ALA A 517 8.25 -6.07 17.76
N ASP A 518 9.39 -6.51 18.29
CA ASP A 518 10.69 -6.39 17.62
C ASP A 518 10.97 -7.67 16.79
N PRO A 519 11.71 -7.55 15.67
CA PRO A 519 12.23 -8.69 14.94
C PRO A 519 13.14 -9.60 15.75
N ASP A 520 13.10 -10.90 15.44
CA ASP A 520 13.90 -11.93 16.08
C ASP A 520 15.37 -11.90 15.56
N PRO A 521 16.37 -11.70 16.43
CA PRO A 521 17.78 -11.62 16.02
C PRO A 521 18.36 -12.97 15.55
N GLU A 522 17.85 -14.10 16.05
CA GLU A 522 18.28 -15.43 15.57
C GLU A 522 17.77 -15.67 14.15
N VAL A 523 16.55 -15.23 13.84
CA VAL A 523 15.98 -15.33 12.49
C VAL A 523 16.71 -14.42 11.50
N ILE A 524 17.06 -13.19 11.92
CA ILE A 524 17.93 -12.30 11.13
C ILE A 524 19.27 -12.97 10.82
N ALA A 525 19.94 -13.55 11.83
CA ALA A 525 21.23 -14.20 11.65
C ALA A 525 21.16 -15.48 10.79
N ARG A 526 20.05 -16.21 10.87
CA ARG A 526 19.85 -17.52 10.20
C ARG A 526 19.40 -17.42 8.74
N TYR A 527 18.67 -16.38 8.36
CA TYR A 527 18.06 -16.25 7.03
C TYR A 527 18.51 -14.99 6.23
N PRO A 528 19.81 -14.66 6.15
CA PRO A 528 20.27 -13.53 5.33
C PRO A 528 20.04 -13.79 3.84
N TYR A 529 19.51 -12.79 3.13
CA TYR A 529 19.39 -12.85 1.68
C TYR A 529 20.77 -12.90 1.01
N ARG A 530 20.91 -13.72 -0.02
CA ARG A 530 22.13 -13.81 -0.83
C ARG A 530 21.82 -13.56 -2.30
N ARG A 531 22.77 -12.98 -3.06
CA ARG A 531 22.54 -12.55 -4.45
C ARG A 531 22.17 -13.72 -5.37
N GLU A 532 22.55 -14.94 -5.02
CA GLU A 532 22.26 -16.18 -5.75
C GLU A 532 20.77 -16.55 -5.69
N ALA A 533 20.00 -15.96 -4.75
CA ALA A 533 18.54 -16.04 -4.68
C ALA A 533 17.83 -14.99 -5.57
N ALA A 534 18.57 -14.16 -6.31
CA ALA A 534 17.99 -13.24 -7.29
C ALA A 534 17.32 -14.03 -8.42
N ARG A 535 16.03 -13.79 -8.63
CA ARG A 535 15.21 -14.35 -9.70
C ARG A 535 14.24 -13.23 -10.15
N PRO A 536 13.87 -13.16 -11.43
CA PRO A 536 12.74 -12.35 -11.86
C PRO A 536 11.50 -12.67 -11.03
N PHE A 537 10.69 -11.66 -10.76
CA PHE A 537 9.44 -11.79 -10.03
C PHE A 537 8.30 -11.45 -10.99
N TYR A 538 7.36 -12.37 -11.17
CA TYR A 538 6.18 -12.23 -12.01
C TYR A 538 4.96 -12.78 -11.26
N LEU A 539 3.80 -12.14 -11.40
CA LEU A 539 2.51 -12.61 -10.85
C LEU A 539 1.65 -13.32 -11.92
N THR A 540 2.31 -13.96 -12.89
CA THR A 540 1.72 -14.59 -14.09
C THR A 540 1.51 -16.08 -13.93
#